data_AF-A0A1Q6XAR3-F1
#
_entry.id   AF-A0A1Q6XAR3-F1
#
_cell.length_a   1.000
_cell.length_b   1.000
_cell.length_c   1.000
_cell.angle_alpha   90.00
_cell.angle_beta   90.00
_cell.angle_gamma   90.00
#
_symmetry.space_group_name_H-M   'P 1'
#
loop_
_entity.id
_entity.type
_entity.pdbx_description
1 polymer ?
#
loop_
_entity_poly.entity_id
_entity_poly.type
_entity_poly.pdbx_seq_one_letter_code
_entity_poly.pdbx_strand_id
1 'polypeptide(L)'
;MERLFSVLLAICFIPLCAGCGNVFLSASSQPSFSTATGLVSVVQLSTVIGRDGTTVQVTFVTFLQEGTSSTVGFCGDQGSRFPINLAVRTDFIPGQSCSSILVVVII
;
A
#
# COMPACT_ATOMS: atom_id res chain seq x y z
N MET A 1 -68.73 -5.02 1.00
CA MET A 1 -67.56 -5.53 1.77
C MET A 1 -66.30 -5.70 0.90
N GLU A 2 -66.27 -5.18 -0.33
CA GLU A 2 -65.19 -5.47 -1.29
C GLU A 2 -64.06 -4.43 -1.26
N ARG A 3 -64.29 -3.25 -0.68
CA ARG A 3 -63.28 -2.19 -0.56
C ARG A 3 -62.37 -2.31 0.66
N LEU A 4 -62.74 -3.12 1.65
CA LEU A 4 -61.92 -3.39 2.83
C LEU A 4 -60.74 -4.33 2.52
N PHE A 5 -60.93 -5.26 1.59
CA PHE A 5 -59.92 -6.26 1.25
C PHE A 5 -58.73 -5.65 0.49
N SER A 6 -59.01 -4.67 -0.38
CA SER A 6 -57.98 -3.96 -1.16
C SER A 6 -57.11 -3.05 -0.29
N VAL A 7 -57.70 -2.41 0.73
CA VAL A 7 -56.97 -1.56 1.68
C VAL A 7 -56.09 -2.38 2.63
N LEU A 8 -56.57 -3.55 3.09
CA LEU A 8 -55.77 -4.46 3.91
C LEU A 8 -54.53 -5.00 3.17
N LEU A 9 -54.66 -5.29 1.87
CA LEU A 9 -53.55 -5.78 1.06
C LEU A 9 -52.47 -4.72 0.85
N ALA A 10 -52.86 -3.46 0.66
CA ALA A 10 -51.94 -2.34 0.49
C ALA A 10 -51.15 -2.01 1.78
N ILE A 11 -51.78 -2.13 2.95
CA ILE A 11 -51.14 -1.87 4.25
C ILE A 11 -50.11 -2.96 4.60
N CYS A 12 -50.31 -4.20 4.15
CA CYS A 12 -49.43 -5.33 4.43
C CYS A 12 -48.09 -5.27 3.64
N PHE A 13 -48.00 -4.48 2.56
CA PHE A 13 -46.80 -4.37 1.74
C PHE A 13 -45.81 -3.28 2.19
N ILE A 14 -46.22 -2.41 3.11
CA ILE A 14 -45.40 -1.27 3.56
C ILE A 14 -44.20 -1.66 4.47
N PRO A 15 -44.23 -2.73 5.29
CA PRO A 15 -43.13 -2.99 6.23
C PRO A 15 -41.91 -3.70 5.61
N LEU A 16 -41.94 -4.10 4.33
CA LEU A 16 -40.83 -4.83 3.69
C LEU A 16 -39.64 -3.94 3.25
N CYS A 17 -39.77 -2.61 3.30
CA CYS A 17 -38.73 -1.68 2.81
C CYS A 17 -37.89 -1.02 3.92
N ALA A 18 -38.11 -1.34 5.20
CA ALA A 18 -37.35 -0.77 6.32
C ALA A 18 -36.16 -1.67 6.73
N GLY A 19 -35.45 -2.23 5.76
CA GLY A 19 -34.15 -2.85 5.99
C GLY A 19 -33.05 -1.80 5.99
N CYS A 20 -32.94 -1.00 7.05
CA CYS A 20 -31.72 -0.22 7.31
C CYS A 20 -30.61 -1.19 7.74
N GLY A 21 -30.03 -1.89 6.76
CA GLY A 21 -28.77 -2.59 6.97
C GLY A 21 -27.72 -1.56 7.33
N ASN A 22 -26.98 -1.81 8.42
CA ASN A 22 -25.81 -1.00 8.75
C ASN A 22 -24.83 -1.10 7.57
N VAL A 23 -24.75 -0.04 6.75
CA VAL A 23 -23.73 0.07 5.71
C VAL A 23 -22.44 0.45 6.43
N PHE A 24 -21.61 -0.55 6.72
CA PHE A 24 -20.25 -0.30 7.18
C PHE A 24 -19.42 0.18 5.98
N LEU A 25 -19.31 1.50 5.83
CA LEU A 25 -18.34 2.11 4.93
C LEU A 25 -16.98 2.09 5.63
N SER A 26 -16.22 1.01 5.42
CA SER A 26 -14.81 0.97 5.76
C SER A 26 -14.03 1.80 4.74
N ALA A 27 -13.75 3.05 5.06
CA ALA A 27 -12.80 3.85 4.31
C ALA A 27 -11.38 3.33 4.61
N SER A 28 -10.81 2.51 3.73
CA SER A 28 -9.37 2.27 3.75
C SER A 28 -8.68 3.51 3.19
N SER A 29 -8.19 4.38 4.07
CA SER A 29 -7.21 5.38 3.67
C SER A 29 -5.90 4.63 3.40
N GLN A 30 -5.73 4.13 2.17
CA GLN A 30 -4.44 3.59 1.77
C GLN A 30 -3.47 4.77 1.71
N PRO A 31 -2.44 4.80 2.57
CA PRO A 31 -1.42 5.81 2.45
C PRO A 31 -0.80 5.71 1.05
N SER A 32 -0.51 6.85 0.41
CA SER A 32 0.17 6.89 -0.90
C SER A 32 1.65 6.47 -0.82
N PHE A 33 2.08 5.90 0.31
CA PHE A 33 3.42 5.39 0.56
C PHE A 33 3.36 3.90 0.90
N SER A 34 4.46 3.22 0.65
CA SER A 34 4.70 1.82 0.99
C SER A 34 5.78 1.74 2.06
N THR A 35 5.76 0.67 2.85
CA THR A 35 6.73 0.42 3.91
C THR A 35 7.45 -0.89 3.63
N ALA A 36 8.78 -0.89 3.72
CA ALA A 36 9.61 -2.09 3.76
C ALA A 36 10.28 -2.17 5.13
N THR A 37 10.29 -3.36 5.73
CA THR A 37 10.94 -3.61 7.01
C THR A 37 11.73 -4.91 6.92
N GLY A 38 12.94 -4.94 7.47
CA GLY A 38 13.73 -6.17 7.53
C GLY A 38 15.21 -5.90 7.76
N LEU A 39 15.98 -6.98 7.89
CA LEU A 39 17.43 -6.95 7.96
C LEU A 39 18.00 -6.60 6.58
N VAL A 40 18.78 -5.52 6.48
CA VAL A 40 19.45 -5.16 5.22
C VAL A 40 20.56 -6.17 4.93
N SER A 41 20.46 -6.90 3.83
CA SER A 41 21.44 -7.94 3.45
C SER A 41 22.35 -7.52 2.31
N VAL A 42 21.80 -6.77 1.35
CA VAL A 42 22.51 -6.32 0.15
C VAL A 42 22.13 -4.87 -0.12
N VAL A 43 23.14 -4.06 -0.43
CA VAL A 43 22.97 -2.69 -0.93
C VAL A 43 23.84 -2.55 -2.16
N GLN A 44 23.21 -2.31 -3.30
CA GLN A 44 23.89 -2.23 -4.60
C GLN A 44 23.48 -0.96 -5.35
N LEU A 45 24.47 -0.15 -5.72
CA LEU A 45 24.26 0.99 -6.61
C LEU A 45 24.32 0.52 -8.07
N SER A 46 23.34 0.93 -8.87
CA SER A 46 23.29 0.65 -10.30
C SER A 46 22.59 1.79 -11.03
N THR A 47 22.40 1.65 -12.34
CA THR A 47 21.69 2.60 -13.18
C THR A 47 20.65 1.88 -14.02
N VAL A 48 19.44 2.44 -14.11
CA VAL A 48 18.35 1.93 -14.93
C VAL A 48 17.95 2.96 -15.98
N ILE A 49 17.38 2.51 -17.09
CA ILE A 49 16.81 3.42 -18.10
C ILE A 49 15.43 3.86 -17.61
N GLY A 50 15.29 5.16 -17.38
CA GLY A 50 14.04 5.81 -17.00
C GLY A 50 13.07 5.96 -18.17
N ARG A 51 11.87 6.47 -17.88
CA ARG A 51 10.77 6.59 -18.85
C ARG A 51 11.11 7.41 -20.09
N ASP A 52 11.91 8.46 -19.92
CA ASP A 52 12.27 9.39 -21.00
C ASP A 52 13.57 8.98 -21.73
N GLY A 53 14.00 7.73 -21.55
CA GLY A 53 15.28 7.23 -22.08
C GLY A 53 16.50 7.72 -21.29
N THR A 54 16.30 8.49 -20.23
CA THR A 54 17.37 9.00 -19.36
C THR A 54 17.88 7.93 -18.42
N THR A 55 19.19 7.87 -18.20
CA THR A 55 19.78 7.00 -17.18
C THR A 55 19.50 7.55 -15.78
N VAL A 56 18.89 6.74 -14.92
CA VAL A 56 18.59 7.06 -13.52
C VAL A 56 19.45 6.18 -12.63
N GLN A 57 20.17 6.79 -11.68
CA GLN A 57 20.91 6.05 -10.66
C GLN A 57 19.94 5.48 -9.61
N VAL A 58 20.10 4.21 -9.25
CA VAL A 58 19.22 3.48 -8.35
C VAL A 58 20.04 2.66 -7.36
N THR A 59 19.70 2.79 -6.08
CA THR A 59 20.22 1.93 -5.00
C THR A 59 19.22 0.80 -4.75
N PHE A 60 19.61 -0.42 -5.06
CA PHE A 60 18.85 -1.63 -4.75
C PHE A 60 19.18 -2.09 -3.34
N VAL A 61 18.16 -2.20 -2.49
CA VAL A 61 18.29 -2.65 -1.10
C VAL A 61 17.48 -3.92 -0.93
N THR A 62 18.15 -4.98 -0.52
CA THR A 62 17.51 -6.26 -0.18
C THR A 62 17.29 -6.35 1.32
N PHE A 63 16.03 -6.54 1.71
CA PHE A 63 15.57 -6.76 3.07
C PHE A 63 15.28 -8.25 3.27
N LEU A 64 15.80 -8.82 4.35
CA LEU A 64 15.49 -10.15 4.83
C LEU A 64 14.50 -10.03 6.00
N GLN A 65 13.34 -10.69 5.88
CA GLN A 65 12.34 -10.74 6.94
C GLN A 65 11.77 -12.16 7.00
N GLU A 66 11.85 -12.80 8.18
CA GLU A 66 11.34 -14.17 8.41
C GLU A 66 11.83 -15.20 7.36
N GLY A 67 13.09 -15.11 6.94
CA GLY A 67 13.69 -15.98 5.93
C GLY A 67 13.28 -15.69 4.47
N THR A 68 12.43 -14.68 4.24
CA THR A 68 12.07 -14.20 2.90
C THR A 68 12.91 -12.98 2.54
N SER A 69 13.34 -12.89 1.28
CA SER A 69 14.06 -11.71 0.77
C SER A 69 13.16 -10.85 -0.12
N SER A 70 13.26 -9.53 0.02
CA SER A 70 12.55 -8.55 -0.81
C SER A 70 13.50 -7.43 -1.20
N THR A 71 13.56 -7.07 -2.47
CA THR A 71 14.45 -6.01 -2.98
C THR A 71 13.66 -4.80 -3.43
N VAL A 72 14.04 -3.62 -2.96
CA VAL A 72 13.44 -2.34 -3.36
C VAL A 72 14.52 -1.45 -3.99
N GLY A 73 14.22 -0.87 -5.15
CA GLY A 73 15.10 0.11 -5.81
C GLY A 73 14.73 1.54 -5.42
N PHE A 74 15.66 2.29 -4.84
CA PHE A 74 15.49 3.69 -4.45
C PHE A 74 16.24 4.63 -5.37
N CYS A 75 15.64 5.78 -5.68
CA CYS A 75 16.26 6.76 -6.58
C CYS A 75 17.50 7.41 -5.94
N GLY A 76 18.58 7.49 -6.73
CA GLY A 76 19.88 8.06 -6.34
C GLY A 76 20.76 7.11 -5.53
N ASP A 77 21.90 7.63 -5.07
CA ASP A 77 22.77 6.96 -4.11
C ASP A 77 22.20 7.12 -2.70
N GLN A 78 21.68 6.01 -2.16
CA GLN A 78 21.10 5.92 -0.82
C GLN A 78 21.90 4.97 0.07
N GLY A 79 23.05 4.47 -0.39
CA GLY A 79 23.76 3.37 0.28
C GLY A 79 24.14 3.69 1.72
N SER A 80 24.50 4.94 2.00
CA SER A 80 24.85 5.42 3.34
C SER A 80 23.69 5.37 4.35
N ARG A 81 22.43 5.27 3.89
CA ARG A 81 21.24 5.18 4.75
C ARG A 81 20.89 3.75 5.15
N PHE A 82 21.45 2.75 4.47
CA PHE A 82 21.13 1.34 4.65
C PHE A 82 22.37 0.55 5.11
N PRO A 83 22.68 0.56 6.41
CA PRO A 83 23.76 -0.24 6.93
C PRO A 83 23.45 -1.75 6.81
N ILE A 84 24.36 -2.51 6.23
CA ILE A 84 24.24 -3.96 6.06
C ILE A 84 24.24 -4.65 7.44
N ASN A 85 23.47 -5.74 7.57
CA ASN A 85 23.26 -6.51 8.79
C ASN A 85 22.55 -5.76 9.93
N LEU A 86 21.85 -4.67 9.62
CA LEU A 86 20.97 -3.99 10.57
C LEU A 86 19.51 -4.07 10.11
N ALA A 87 18.62 -4.19 11.08
CA ALA A 87 17.19 -4.16 10.83
C ALA A 87 16.76 -2.71 10.62
N VAL A 88 16.05 -2.47 9.53
CA VAL A 88 15.63 -1.14 9.11
C VAL A 88 14.16 -1.17 8.71
N ARG A 89 13.44 -0.11 9.05
CA ARG A 89 12.14 0.23 8.48
C ARG A 89 12.29 1.44 7.56
N THR A 90 11.74 1.37 6.36
CA THR A 90 11.74 2.45 5.38
C THR A 90 10.35 2.67 4.82
N ASP A 91 9.89 3.92 4.86
CA ASP A 91 8.69 4.34 4.15
C ASP A 91 9.10 5.09 2.87
N PHE A 92 8.41 4.83 1.77
CA PHE A 92 8.75 5.35 0.45
C PHE A 92 7.52 5.49 -0.45
N ILE A 93 7.61 6.36 -1.44
CA ILE A 93 6.61 6.50 -2.50
C ILE A 93 7.06 5.63 -3.69
N PRO A 94 6.28 4.63 -4.10
CA PRO A 94 6.59 3.83 -5.28
C PRO A 94 6.62 4.71 -6.53
N GLY A 95 7.69 4.59 -7.32
CA GLY A 95 7.80 5.24 -8.63
C GLY A 95 7.91 4.21 -9.75
N GLN A 96 7.79 4.67 -11.00
CA GLN A 96 7.86 3.79 -12.17
C GLN A 96 9.24 3.19 -12.40
N SER A 97 10.31 3.97 -12.20
CA SER A 97 11.70 3.52 -12.40
C SER A 97 12.43 3.20 -11.10
N CYS A 98 12.12 3.93 -10.03
CA CYS A 98 12.66 3.75 -8.68
C CYS A 98 11.73 4.42 -7.67
N SER A 99 11.82 4.00 -6.41
CA SER A 99 11.04 4.55 -5.30
C SER A 99 11.72 5.77 -4.67
N SER A 100 10.92 6.72 -4.18
CA SER A 100 11.42 7.89 -3.45
C SER A 100 11.31 7.67 -1.95
N ILE A 101 12.43 7.72 -1.24
CA ILE A 101 12.48 7.51 0.21
C ILE A 101 11.83 8.69 0.93
N LEU A 102 10.94 8.41 1.88
CA LEU A 102 10.40 9.39 2.81
C LEU A 102 11.20 9.39 4.11
N VAL A 103 11.38 8.20 4.71
CA VAL A 103 12.11 8.04 5.98
C VAL A 103 12.77 6.67 6.05
N VAL A 104 13.92 6.61 6.71
CA VAL A 104 14.65 5.38 7.03
C VAL A 104 14.95 5.41 8.52
N VAL A 105 14.59 4.34 9.23
CA VAL A 105 14.79 4.20 10.68
C VAL A 105 15.42 2.85 10.97
N ILE A 106 16.50 2.84 11.74
CA ILE A 106 17.10 1.61 12.27
C ILE A 106 16.26 1.15 13.45
N ILE A 107 15.92 -0.14 13.49
CA ILE A 107 15.09 -0.76 14.52
C ILE A 107 15.88 -1.76 15.37
#